data_AF-A0AAW2UB94-F1
#
_entry.id   AF-A0AAW2UB94-F1
#
_cell.length_a   1.000
_cell.length_b   1.000
_cell.length_c   1.000
_cell.angle_alpha   90.00
_cell.angle_beta   90.00
_cell.angle_gamma   90.00
#
_symmetry.space_group_name_H-M   'P 1'
#
loop_
_entity.id
_entity.type
_entity.pdbx_description
1 polymer ?
#
loop_
_entity_poly.entity_id
_entity_poly.type
_entity_poly.pdbx_seq_one_letter_code
_entity_poly.pdbx_strand_id
1 'polypeptide(L)'
;MRNDEGVTEYFSRVMTVANKMRTYGEDMQDVKVVEKILRSLTEKFNYVVCSIEESKDIDALTVDELQSSLIVHEQKFQRHRGESRH
;
A
#
# COMPACT_ATOMS: atom_id res chain seq x y z
N MET A 1 -6.04 3.00 5.18
CA MET A 1 -6.61 3.45 3.89
C MET A 1 -8.11 3.64 4.05
N ARG A 2 -8.70 4.68 3.46
CA ARG A 2 -10.16 4.85 3.43
C ARG A 2 -10.76 4.07 2.24
N ASN A 3 -12.05 3.75 2.28
CA ASN A 3 -12.68 2.91 1.26
C ASN A 3 -12.69 3.57 -0.14
N ASP A 4 -12.88 4.88 -0.18
CA ASP A 4 -12.95 5.75 -1.35
C ASP A 4 -11.61 6.36 -1.77
N GLU A 5 -10.59 6.23 -0.92
CA GLU A 5 -9.24 6.71 -1.18
C GLU A 5 -8.53 5.81 -2.21
N GLY A 6 -7.79 6.43 -3.13
CA GLY A 6 -6.95 5.71 -4.09
C GLY A 6 -5.58 5.36 -3.50
N VAL A 7 -4.87 4.39 -4.10
CA VAL A 7 -3.56 3.94 -3.60
C VAL A 7 -2.56 5.10 -3.53
N THR A 8 -2.44 5.90 -4.59
CA THR A 8 -1.47 7.01 -4.64
C THR A 8 -1.74 8.09 -3.58
N GLU A 9 -3.01 8.42 -3.33
CA GLU A 9 -3.40 9.40 -2.31
C GLU A 9 -3.07 8.88 -0.90
N TYR A 10 -3.40 7.62 -0.65
CA TYR A 10 -3.10 6.95 0.61
C TYR A 10 -1.59 6.91 0.89
N PHE A 11 -0.77 6.51 -0.09
CA PHE A 11 0.70 6.50 0.06
C PHE A 11 1.26 7.90 0.32
N SER A 12 0.77 8.91 -0.40
CA SER A 12 1.19 10.31 -0.20
C SER A 12 0.97 10.78 1.24
N ARG A 13 -0.18 10.42 1.84
CA ARG A 13 -0.47 10.70 3.24
C ARG A 13 0.44 9.94 4.21
N VAL A 14 0.63 8.64 3.99
CA VAL A 14 1.51 7.81 4.84
C VAL A 14 2.93 8.38 4.82
N MET A 15 3.46 8.70 3.64
CA MET A 15 4.80 9.26 3.50
C MET A 15 4.92 10.63 4.14
N THR A 16 3.89 11.48 4.07
CA THR A 16 3.87 12.76 4.79
C THR A 16 4.00 12.55 6.30
N VAL A 17 3.31 11.56 6.86
CA VAL A 17 3.38 11.24 8.30
C VAL A 17 4.73 10.60 8.65
N ALA A 18 5.19 9.62 7.88
CA ALA A 18 6.47 8.95 8.09
C ALA A 18 7.64 9.94 8.06
N ASN A 19 7.65 10.86 7.09
CA ASN A 19 8.67 11.90 6.98
C ASN A 19 8.62 12.87 8.17
N LYS A 20 7.43 13.27 8.64
CA LYS A 20 7.30 14.07 9.87
C LYS A 20 7.86 13.34 11.09
N MET A 21 7.56 12.05 11.24
CA MET A 21 8.12 11.23 12.32
C MET A 21 9.65 11.18 12.26
N ARG A 22 10.23 10.96 11.07
CA ARG A 22 11.70 11.02 10.87
C ARG A 22 12.28 12.37 11.29
N THR A 23 11.63 13.49 10.93
CA THR A 23 12.10 14.83 11.35
C THR A 23 12.04 15.05 12.86
N TYR A 24 11.18 14.31 13.58
CA TYR A 24 11.12 14.33 15.04
C TYR A 24 12.08 13.34 15.71
N GLY A 25 12.93 12.65 14.93
CA GLY A 25 13.95 11.72 15.44
C GLY A 25 13.46 10.28 15.58
N GLU A 26 12.25 9.96 15.13
CA GLU A 26 11.76 8.58 15.11
C GLU A 26 12.46 7.76 14.03
N ASP A 27 12.89 6.55 14.39
CA ASP A 27 13.43 5.58 13.45
C ASP A 27 12.29 4.96 12.62
N MET A 28 11.96 5.61 11.51
CA MET A 28 10.97 5.18 10.55
C MET A 28 11.65 4.51 9.35
N GLN A 29 12.18 3.31 9.54
CA GLN A 29 12.74 2.51 8.45
C GLN A 29 11.65 2.09 7.47
N ASP A 30 12.04 1.82 6.22
CA ASP A 30 11.08 1.47 5.17
C ASP A 30 10.30 0.20 5.50
N VAL A 31 10.93 -0.80 6.12
CA VAL A 31 10.24 -2.00 6.63
C VAL A 31 9.07 -1.65 7.57
N LYS A 32 9.27 -0.73 8.51
CA LYS A 32 8.21 -0.28 9.44
C LYS A 32 7.07 0.41 8.70
N VAL A 33 7.38 1.16 7.65
CA VAL A 33 6.38 1.83 6.81
C VAL A 33 5.60 0.80 5.99
N VAL A 34 6.29 -0.14 5.34
CA VAL A 34 5.72 -1.24 4.55
C VAL A 34 4.76 -2.07 5.40
N GLU A 35 5.19 -2.52 6.58
CA GLU A 35 4.33 -3.31 7.45
C GLU A 35 3.08 -2.54 7.90
N LYS A 36 3.22 -1.25 8.24
CA LYS A 36 2.09 -0.40 8.62
C LYS A 36 1.12 -0.19 7.46
N ILE A 37 1.64 -0.10 6.24
CA ILE A 37 0.81 -0.04 5.04
C ILE A 37 0.01 -1.33 4.90
N LEU A 38 0.68 -2.48 4.85
CA LEU A 38 0.03 -3.79 4.69
C LEU A 38 -1.08 -4.01 5.74
N ARG A 39 -0.82 -3.66 7.01
CA ARG A 39 -1.79 -3.77 8.11
C ARG A 39 -2.98 -2.79 8.04
N SER A 40 -2.86 -1.68 7.30
CA SER A 40 -3.89 -0.62 7.29
C SER A 40 -4.58 -0.44 5.94
N LEU A 41 -4.29 -1.29 4.95
CA LEU A 41 -5.07 -1.38 3.73
C LEU A 41 -6.50 -1.85 4.03
N THR A 42 -7.45 -1.42 3.20
CA THR A 42 -8.85 -1.88 3.30
C THR A 42 -8.98 -3.32 2.81
N GLU A 43 -10.04 -4.02 3.24
CA GLU A 43 -10.31 -5.43 2.90
C GLU A 43 -10.26 -5.76 1.40
N LYS A 44 -10.51 -4.77 0.53
CA LYS A 44 -10.39 -4.90 -0.94
C LYS A 44 -9.00 -5.35 -1.42
N PHE A 45 -7.97 -5.19 -0.58
CA PHE A 45 -6.60 -5.61 -0.87
C PHE A 45 -6.15 -6.84 -0.09
N ASN A 46 -7.00 -7.49 0.74
CA ASN A 46 -6.59 -8.62 1.58
C ASN A 46 -5.89 -9.73 0.77
N TYR A 47 -6.43 -10.07 -0.40
CA TYR A 47 -5.81 -11.07 -1.28
C TYR A 47 -4.41 -10.66 -1.75
N VAL A 48 -4.21 -9.36 -2.05
CA VAL A 48 -2.93 -8.83 -2.49
C VAL A 48 -1.93 -8.83 -1.32
N VAL A 49 -2.39 -8.48 -0.11
CA VAL A 49 -1.57 -8.53 1.11
C VAL A 49 -1.09 -9.95 1.36
N CYS A 50 -1.98 -10.95 1.41
CA CYS A 50 -1.60 -12.35 1.60
C CYS A 50 -0.59 -12.81 0.54
N SER A 51 -0.83 -12.49 -0.74
CA SER A 51 0.09 -12.86 -1.82
C SER A 51 1.47 -12.22 -1.66
N ILE A 52 1.56 -10.98 -1.18
CA ILE A 52 2.84 -10.30 -0.91
C ILE A 52 3.55 -10.97 0.27
N GLU A 53 2.84 -11.22 1.37
CA GLU A 53 3.37 -11.86 2.57
C GLU A 53 3.87 -13.29 2.29
N GLU A 54 3.24 -14.02 1.38
CA GLU A 54 3.64 -15.37 0.99
C GLU A 54 4.81 -15.40 -0.01
N SER A 55 4.96 -14.39 -0.85
CA SER A 55 5.89 -14.42 -2.00
C SER A 55 7.11 -13.51 -1.88
N LYS A 56 7.12 -12.57 -0.94
CA LYS A 56 8.20 -11.59 -0.80
C LYS A 56 8.77 -11.57 0.61
N ASP A 57 10.06 -11.28 0.70
CA ASP A 57 10.69 -10.89 1.95
C ASP A 57 10.29 -9.45 2.30
N ILE A 58 9.52 -9.28 3.38
CA ILE A 58 9.02 -7.98 3.83
C ILE A 58 10.15 -7.08 4.34
N ASP A 59 11.22 -7.67 4.89
CA ASP A 59 12.36 -6.90 5.41
C ASP A 59 13.20 -6.28 4.29
N ALA A 60 13.16 -6.88 3.10
CA ALA A 60 13.84 -6.38 1.90
C ALA A 60 12.93 -5.56 0.96
N LEU A 61 11.62 -5.53 1.21
CA LEU A 61 10.65 -4.88 0.34
C LEU A 61 10.70 -3.35 0.50
N THR A 62 10.85 -2.63 -0.61
CA THR A 62 10.83 -1.15 -0.59
C THR A 62 9.39 -0.60 -0.64
N VAL A 63 9.22 0.63 -0.16
CA VAL A 63 7.93 1.33 -0.22
C VAL A 63 7.47 1.53 -1.68
N ASP A 64 8.39 1.86 -2.59
CA ASP A 64 8.08 2.11 -4.01
C ASP A 64 7.63 0.84 -4.74
N GLU A 65 8.26 -0.30 -4.45
CA GLU A 65 7.85 -1.60 -5.00
C GLU A 65 6.46 -2.00 -4.52
N LEU A 66 6.18 -1.80 -3.23
CA LEU A 66 4.86 -2.05 -2.66
C LEU A 66 3.81 -1.14 -3.30
N GLN A 67 4.09 0.16 -3.44
CA GLN A 67 3.20 1.11 -4.09
C GLN A 67 2.88 0.70 -5.52
N SER A 68 3.92 0.37 -6.29
CA SER A 68 3.78 -0.03 -7.69
C SER A 68 2.91 -1.28 -7.84
N SER A 69 3.08 -2.27 -6.97
CA SER A 69 2.25 -3.48 -6.95
C SER A 69 0.77 -3.15 -6.69
N LEU A 70 0.49 -2.33 -5.67
CA LEU A 70 -0.87 -1.97 -5.30
C LEU A 70 -1.58 -1.13 -6.37
N ILE A 71 -0.87 -0.21 -7.05
CA ILE A 71 -1.42 0.58 -8.16
C ILE A 71 -1.86 -0.33 -9.32
N VAL A 72 -1.04 -1.31 -9.70
CA VAL A 72 -1.39 -2.27 -10.75
C VAL A 72 -2.65 -3.06 -10.39
N HIS A 73 -2.78 -3.47 -9.12
CA HIS A 73 -3.97 -4.16 -8.64
C HIS A 73 -5.22 -3.25 -8.64
N GLU A 74 -5.08 -1.99 -8.19
CA GLU A 74 -6.18 -1.02 -8.22
C GLU A 74 -6.70 -0.78 -9.64
N GLN A 75 -5.81 -0.59 -10.61
CA GLN A 75 -6.17 -0.40 -12.02
C GLN A 75 -6.89 -1.63 -12.60
N LYS A 76 -6.40 -2.84 -12.31
CA LYS A 76 -7.06 -4.09 -12.74
C LYS A 76 -8.45 -4.22 -12.13
N PHE A 77 -8.63 -3.85 -10.86
CA PHE A 77 -9.94 -3.94 -10.19
C PHE A 77 -10.95 -2.96 -10.81
N GLN A 78 -10.51 -1.75 -11.16
CA GLN A 78 -11.36 -0.74 -11.80
C GLN A 78 -11.80 -1.15 -13.21
N ARG A 79 -10.93 -1.79 -13.99
CA ARG A 79 -11.27 -2.30 -15.34
C ARG A 79 -12.41 -3.33 -15.31
N HIS A 80 -12.33 -4.32 -14.42
CA HIS A 80 -13.38 -5.34 -14.30
C HIS A 80 -14.73 -4.76 -13.84
N ARG A 81 -14.72 -3.66 -13.07
CA ARG A 81 -15.94 -2.96 -12.66
C ARG A 81 -16.64 -2.23 -13.82
N GLY A 82 -15.88 -1.79 -14.82
CA GLY A 82 -16.41 -1.20 -16.06
C GLY A 82 -16.98 -2.24 -17.02
N GLU A 83 -16.38 -3.44 -17.06
CA GLU A 83 -16.80 -4.55 -17.93
C GLU A 83 -18.08 -5.25 -17.44
N SER A 84 -18.38 -5.19 -16.13
CA SER A 84 -19.61 -5.77 -15.55
C SER A 84 -20.87 -4.90 -15.74
N ARG A 85 -20.76 -3.79 -16.48
CA ARG A 85 -21.86 -2.85 -16.79
C ARG A 85 -22.35 -2.92 -18.24
N HIS A 86 -21.93 -3.93 -18.98
CA HIS A 86 -22.44 -4.27 -20.32
C HIS A 86 -23.13 -5.62 -20.28
#